data_AF-A0A1Z8USV0-F1
#
_entry.id   AF-A0A1Z8USV0-F1
#
_cell.length_a   1.000
_cell.length_b   1.000
_cell.length_c   1.000
_cell.angle_alpha   90.00
_cell.angle_beta   90.00
_cell.angle_gamma   90.00
#
_symmetry.space_group_name_H-M   'P 1'
#
loop_
_entity.id
_entity.type
_entity.pdbx_description
1 polymer ?
#
loop_
_entity_poly.entity_id
_entity_poly.type
_entity_poly.pdbx_seq_one_letter_code
_entity_poly.pdbx_strand_id
1 'polypeptide(L)'
;MILNGKEEAMSRPDTQHGQQDDRITIIVPTFCKIAMEIHRQNMWEKGYRLESNVKQHMFMESDGKNTTPLFAGVQMYAATFVKA
;
A
#
# COMPACT_ATOMS: atom_id res chain seq x y z
N MET A 1 -52.27 3.17 -7.46
CA MET A 1 -51.60 2.64 -6.26
C MET A 1 -50.11 2.81 -6.51
N ILE A 2 -49.48 3.83 -5.93
CA ILE A 2 -48.05 4.14 -6.13
C ILE A 2 -47.34 3.78 -4.82
N LEU A 3 -46.45 2.80 -4.87
CA LEU A 3 -45.66 2.36 -3.72
C LEU A 3 -44.39 3.19 -3.62
N ASN A 4 -44.19 3.78 -2.44
CA ASN A 4 -43.00 4.47 -1.96
C ASN A 4 -41.73 3.61 -2.10
N GLY A 5 -40.64 4.23 -2.54
CA GLY A 5 -39.28 3.72 -2.40
C GLY A 5 -38.32 4.90 -2.28
N LYS A 6 -38.22 5.45 -1.07
CA LYS A 6 -37.28 6.53 -0.75
C LYS A 6 -35.92 5.86 -0.51
N GLU A 7 -35.05 5.88 -1.51
CA GLU A 7 -33.66 5.42 -1.38
C GLU A 7 -32.90 6.43 -0.52
N GLU A 8 -32.85 6.16 0.78
CA GLU A 8 -31.96 6.88 1.69
C GLU A 8 -30.52 6.50 1.34
N ALA A 9 -29.82 7.44 0.70
CA ALA A 9 -28.40 7.35 0.46
C ALA A 9 -27.67 7.17 1.79
N MET A 10 -27.26 5.93 2.07
CA MET A 10 -26.38 5.60 3.17
C MET A 10 -25.04 6.31 2.94
N SER A 11 -24.88 7.47 3.58
CA SER A 11 -23.63 8.19 3.65
C SER A 11 -22.59 7.25 4.25
N ARG A 12 -21.62 6.82 3.44
CA ARG A 12 -20.50 6.02 3.91
C ARG A 12 -19.80 6.86 4.99
N PRO A 13 -19.61 6.35 6.22
CA PRO A 13 -18.97 7.12 7.27
C PRO A 13 -17.61 7.57 6.75
N ASP A 14 -17.35 8.86 6.92
CA ASP A 14 -16.14 9.55 6.54
C ASP A 14 -14.94 8.66 6.80
N THR A 15 -14.19 8.38 5.73
CA THR A 15 -12.90 7.72 5.87
C THR A 15 -12.08 8.65 6.74
N GLN A 16 -11.90 8.26 7.99
CA GLN A 16 -11.10 8.99 8.96
C GLN A 16 -9.76 9.28 8.28
N HIS A 17 -9.50 10.53 7.92
CA HIS A 17 -8.16 11.02 7.61
C HIS A 17 -7.41 11.09 8.95
N GLY A 18 -7.24 9.95 9.60
CA GLY A 18 -6.23 9.77 10.63
C GLY A 18 -4.92 10.09 9.95
N GLN A 19 -4.22 11.10 10.48
CA GLN A 19 -2.89 11.55 10.12
C GLN A 19 -2.12 10.42 9.45
N GLN A 20 -2.11 10.41 8.11
CA GLN A 20 -1.55 9.29 7.37
C GLN A 20 -0.05 9.40 7.53
N ASP A 21 0.52 8.63 8.46
CA ASP A 21 1.96 8.56 8.68
C ASP A 21 2.65 8.50 7.31
N ASP A 22 3.55 9.45 7.06
CA ASP A 22 4.25 9.57 5.79
C ASP A 22 4.97 8.25 5.52
N ARG A 23 4.52 7.54 4.47
CA ARG A 23 4.85 6.14 4.23
C ARG A 23 5.32 5.92 2.81
N ILE A 24 6.48 5.28 2.68
CA ILE A 24 7.12 4.99 1.40
C ILE A 24 7.30 3.48 1.29
N THR A 25 6.87 2.88 0.19
CA THR A 25 7.11 1.45 -0.11
C THR A 25 8.04 1.33 -1.32
N ILE A 26 9.11 0.56 -1.15
CA ILE A 26 10.06 0.25 -2.21
C ILE A 26 9.78 -1.17 -2.69
N ILE A 27 9.51 -1.35 -3.98
CA ILE A 27 9.19 -2.66 -4.58
C ILE A 27 10.23 -3.02 -5.64
N VAL A 28 10.89 -4.18 -5.50
CA VAL A 28 11.96 -4.63 -6.40
C VAL A 28 11.94 -6.14 -6.61
N PRO A 29 12.46 -6.67 -7.74
CA PRO A 29 12.32 -8.09 -8.08
C PRO A 29 13.25 -9.03 -7.30
N THR A 30 14.26 -8.52 -6.58
CA THR A 30 15.29 -9.36 -5.94
C THR A 30 15.69 -8.82 -4.57
N PHE A 31 16.05 -9.73 -3.66
CA PHE A 31 16.54 -9.36 -2.33
C PHE A 31 17.79 -8.46 -2.39
N CYS A 32 18.79 -8.77 -3.22
CA CYS A 32 19.99 -7.91 -3.29
C CYS A 32 19.66 -6.46 -3.65
N LYS A 33 18.73 -6.25 -4.60
CA LYS A 33 18.25 -4.90 -4.95
C LYS A 33 17.56 -4.20 -3.78
N ILE A 34 16.76 -4.91 -2.96
CA ILE A 34 16.08 -4.25 -1.84
C ILE A 34 17.10 -3.78 -0.80
N ALA A 35 18.12 -4.58 -0.49
CA ALA A 35 19.17 -4.20 0.45
C ALA A 35 19.96 -2.99 -0.05
N MET A 36 20.35 -2.99 -1.33
CA MET A 36 21.02 -1.85 -1.96
C MET A 36 20.17 -0.58 -1.92
N GLU A 37 18.89 -0.71 -2.21
CA GLU A 37 17.97 0.42 -2.29
C GLU A 37 17.67 0.99 -0.90
N ILE A 38 17.50 0.14 0.12
CA ILE A 38 17.38 0.54 1.52
C ILE A 38 18.61 1.35 1.96
N HIS A 39 19.82 0.86 1.63
CA HIS A 39 21.06 1.58 1.93
C HIS A 39 21.15 2.91 1.18
N ARG A 40 20.88 2.90 -0.14
CA ARG A 40 20.97 4.09 -1.01
C ARG A 40 20.00 5.20 -0.60
N GLN A 41 18.81 4.84 -0.14
CA GLN A 41 17.78 5.80 0.22
C GLN A 41 18.04 6.49 1.56
N ASN A 42 18.87 5.88 2.43
CA ASN A 42 19.23 6.40 3.75
C ASN A 42 18.02 6.87 4.57
N MET A 43 16.98 6.03 4.62
CA MET A 43 15.67 6.39 5.17
C MET A 43 15.70 6.71 6.66
N TRP A 44 16.62 6.11 7.42
CA TRP A 44 16.82 6.40 8.85
C TRP A 44 17.24 7.85 9.11
N GLU A 45 18.18 8.39 8.33
CA GLU A 45 18.59 9.81 8.46
C GLU A 45 17.45 10.78 8.11
N LYS A 46 16.49 10.32 7.30
CA LYS A 46 15.29 11.08 6.93
C LYS A 46 14.16 10.96 7.96
N GLY A 47 14.38 10.28 9.08
CA GLY A 47 13.40 10.09 10.15
C GLY A 47 12.39 8.97 9.91
N TYR A 48 12.63 8.10 8.92
CA TYR A 48 11.79 6.93 8.71
C TYR A 48 12.31 5.71 9.46
N ARG A 49 11.40 4.83 9.85
CA ARG A 49 11.67 3.49 10.37
C ARG A 49 11.10 2.44 9.43
N LEU A 50 11.75 1.29 9.33
CA LEU A 50 11.20 0.14 8.61
C LEU A 50 10.01 -0.41 9.41
N GLU A 51 8.82 -0.45 8.79
CA GLU A 51 7.56 -0.87 9.43
C GLU A 51 7.54 -2.37 9.73
N SER A 52 8.11 -3.19 8.83
CA SER A 52 8.13 -4.64 8.96
C SER A 52 9.28 -5.30 8.19
N ASN A 53 9.51 -6.60 8.45
CA ASN A 53 10.51 -7.39 7.73
C ASN A 53 10.21 -7.45 6.23
N VAL A 54 11.25 -7.29 5.42
CA VAL A 54 11.16 -7.42 3.96
C VAL A 54 10.80 -8.86 3.57
N LYS A 55 9.68 -9.02 2.85
CA LYS A 55 9.20 -10.31 2.34
C LYS A 55 8.79 -10.22 0.88
N GLN A 56 8.66 -11.38 0.24
CA GLN A 56 8.13 -11.48 -1.11
C GLN A 56 6.60 -11.53 -1.09
N HIS A 57 5.98 -10.77 -2.00
CA HIS A 57 4.54 -10.72 -2.18
C HIS A 57 4.20 -10.73 -3.67
N MET A 58 3.09 -11.39 -4.03
CA MET A 58 2.43 -11.16 -5.31
C MET A 58 1.53 -9.93 -5.14
N PHE A 59 1.74 -8.90 -5.96
CA PHE A 59 0.98 -7.66 -5.90
C PHE A 59 -0.20 -7.72 -6.85
N MET A 60 -1.33 -7.17 -6.41
CA MET A 60 -2.55 -7.08 -7.19
C MET A 60 -2.99 -5.62 -7.26
N GLU A 61 -3.42 -5.17 -8.43
CA GLU A 61 -4.14 -3.91 -8.61
C GLU A 61 -5.64 -4.19 -8.54
N SER A 62 -6.39 -3.30 -7.89
CA SER A 62 -7.84 -3.42 -7.72
C SER A 62 -8.53 -2.11 -8.08
N ASP A 63 -9.60 -2.20 -8.87
CA ASP A 63 -10.53 -1.09 -9.12
C ASP A 63 -11.77 -1.12 -8.18
N GLY A 64 -11.75 -2.03 -7.20
CA GLY A 64 -12.86 -2.28 -6.27
C GLY A 64 -13.90 -3.29 -6.76
N LYS A 65 -13.86 -3.72 -8.03
CA LYS A 65 -14.71 -4.78 -8.60
C LYS A 65 -13.89 -5.98 -9.06
N ASN A 66 -12.75 -5.73 -9.69
CA ASN A 66 -11.86 -6.73 -10.22
C ASN A 66 -10.46 -6.56 -9.61
N THR A 67 -9.71 -7.65 -9.59
CA THR A 67 -8.28 -7.63 -9.25
C THR A 67 -7.47 -8.19 -10.40
N THR A 68 -6.34 -7.56 -10.69
CA THR A 68 -5.40 -8.04 -11.72
C THR A 68 -3.98 -8.11 -11.14
N PRO A 69 -3.17 -9.11 -11.55
CA PRO A 69 -1.79 -9.20 -11.07
C PRO A 69 -0.94 -8.05 -11.58
N LEU A 70 -0.22 -7.39 -10.67
CA LEU A 70 0.86 -6.47 -11.00
C LEU A 70 2.14 -7.25 -11.29
N PHE A 71 3.10 -6.60 -11.97
CA PHE A 71 4.41 -7.16 -12.28
C PHE A 71 4.36 -8.51 -13.00
N ALA A 72 3.37 -8.68 -13.90
CA ALA A 72 3.10 -9.94 -14.61
C ALA A 72 2.87 -11.16 -13.69
N GLY A 73 2.39 -10.94 -12.46
CA GLY A 73 2.18 -11.99 -11.46
C GLY A 73 3.47 -12.52 -10.83
N VAL A 74 4.61 -11.83 -11.00
CA VAL A 74 5.87 -12.23 -10.36
C VAL A 74 5.87 -11.76 -8.90
N GLN A 75 6.42 -12.59 -8.00
CA GLN A 75 6.63 -12.20 -6.61
C GLN A 75 7.74 -11.15 -6.49
N MET A 76 7.44 -10.04 -5.82
CA MET A 76 8.36 -8.93 -5.63
C MET A 76 8.68 -8.75 -4.15
N TYR A 77 9.87 -8.25 -3.83
CA TYR A 77 10.23 -7.83 -2.47
C TYR A 77 9.69 -6.43 -2.21
N ALA A 78 9.16 -6.21 -1.02
CA ALA A 78 8.75 -4.88 -0.57
C ALA A 78 9.35 -4.51 0.78
N ALA A 79 9.81 -3.26 0.88
CA ALA A 79 10.22 -2.63 2.13
C ALA A 79 9.39 -1.36 2.35
N THR A 80 8.64 -1.34 3.44
CA THR A 80 7.78 -0.21 3.82
C THR A 80 8.40 0.58 4.94
N PHE A 81 8.55 1.88 4.72
CA PHE A 81 9.09 2.85 5.65
C PHE A 81 7.98 3.79 6.11
N VAL A 82 7.91 4.06 7.41
CA VAL A 82 6.98 5.02 8.00
C VAL A 82 7.77 6.09 8.74
N LYS A 83 7.38 7.35 8.59
CA LYS A 83 7.99 8.46 9.29
C LYS A 83 7.55 8.43 10.76
N ALA A 84 8.50 8.59 11.67
CA ALA A 84 8.23 8.70 13.10
C ALA A 84 7.84 10.13 13.49
#